data_AF-A0A7S2MSZ7-F1
#
_entry.id   AF-A0A7S2MSZ7-F1
#
_cell.length_a   1.000
_cell.length_b   1.000
_cell.length_c   1.000
_cell.angle_alpha   90.00
_cell.angle_beta   90.00
_cell.angle_gamma   90.00
#
_symmetry.space_group_name_H-M   'P 1'
#
loop_
_entity.id
_entity.type
_entity.pdbx_description
1 polymer ?
#
loop_
_entity_poly.entity_id
_entity_poly.type
_entity_poly.pdbx_seq_one_letter_code
_entity_poly.pdbx_strand_id
1 'polypeptide(L)'
;MDAWAASYGSSVAFICVSCAGPQLATQFGNELMLKNCYNTWADEDDMPSWGQLGCNGLIVIDGADSVVCQASPAYLEVKNAAFRHVETLLDALLRSKPAPKMMSGRVDPSIGGHCAEVRFGADNIDVVEEVLIVTGLSSRPELNGKRARVLSSGANGRVAVEIDGEVAPLSIKRQNLTAVADGEASSGVASNTVVDPQSINVPSVKVAVLDEEHEKCERKLGLLDRLTTPPGVSSKRGQIDGALRGLLSAYEEHFAHEETLLDKHLYAGIEHEASGFSADKGSRTSHFADHKAMLDSVSKLLEDVSSVSQSDVLKLATDFQRHATAYDGSYADRLSVAMANATPVDVA
;
A
#
# COMPACT_ATOMS: atom_id res chain seq x y z
N MET A 1 1.76 -2.17 -22.19
CA MET A 1 1.77 -0.88 -22.91
C MET A 1 1.87 -1.08 -24.42
N ASP A 2 2.97 -1.61 -24.96
CA ASP A 2 3.11 -1.78 -26.42
C ASP A 2 1.98 -2.59 -27.07
N ALA A 3 1.60 -3.72 -26.45
CA ALA A 3 0.47 -4.52 -26.91
C ALA A 3 -0.87 -3.77 -26.89
N TRP A 4 -1.10 -2.91 -25.90
CA TRP A 4 -2.29 -2.04 -25.89
C TRP A 4 -2.22 -0.99 -26.98
N ALA A 5 -1.06 -0.37 -27.18
CA ALA A 5 -0.88 0.60 -28.25
C ALA A 5 -1.15 -0.02 -29.63
N ALA A 6 -0.72 -1.26 -29.84
CA ALA A 6 -1.06 -2.03 -31.03
C ALA A 6 -2.58 -2.29 -31.15
N SER A 7 -3.26 -2.64 -30.06
CA SER A 7 -4.69 -2.98 -30.09
C SER A 7 -5.61 -1.78 -30.30
N TYR A 8 -5.29 -0.63 -29.69
CA TYR A 8 -6.09 0.60 -29.83
C TYR A 8 -5.73 1.40 -31.10
N GLY A 9 -4.56 1.14 -31.69
CA GLY A 9 -4.08 1.80 -32.90
C GLY A 9 -4.02 3.32 -32.72
N SER A 10 -4.52 4.05 -33.71
CA SER A 10 -4.52 5.53 -33.67
C SER A 10 -5.57 6.14 -32.74
N SER A 11 -6.40 5.32 -32.07
CA SER A 11 -7.48 5.82 -31.21
C SER A 11 -6.97 6.27 -29.85
N VAL A 12 -5.86 5.69 -29.37
CA VAL A 12 -5.26 5.99 -28.07
C VAL A 12 -3.74 6.04 -28.21
N ALA A 13 -3.13 7.13 -27.77
CA ALA A 13 -1.69 7.24 -27.65
C ALA A 13 -1.22 6.70 -26.30
N PHE A 14 -0.31 5.73 -26.32
CA PHE A 14 0.36 5.25 -25.10
C PHE A 14 1.75 5.88 -25.06
N ILE A 15 2.07 6.54 -23.94
CA ILE A 15 3.33 7.25 -23.75
C ILE A 15 4.04 6.66 -22.53
N CYS A 16 5.23 6.09 -22.76
CA CYS A 16 6.15 5.65 -21.73
C CYS A 16 7.15 6.77 -21.47
N VAL A 17 7.18 7.30 -20.25
CA VAL A 17 8.07 8.40 -19.85
C VAL A 17 9.10 7.87 -18.85
N SER A 18 10.38 7.93 -19.20
CA SER A 18 11.48 7.68 -18.29
C SER A 18 11.73 8.91 -17.41
N CYS A 19 11.70 8.69 -16.10
CA CYS A 19 12.06 9.68 -15.09
C CYS A 19 13.56 9.71 -14.76
N ALA A 20 14.35 8.81 -15.34
CA ALA A 20 15.81 8.74 -15.14
C ALA A 20 16.57 9.14 -16.40
N GLY A 21 15.97 10.03 -17.21
CA GLY A 21 16.60 10.59 -18.40
C GLY A 21 16.55 9.71 -19.65
N PRO A 22 17.19 10.19 -20.75
CA PRO A 22 17.08 9.63 -22.09
C PRO A 22 17.79 8.27 -22.25
N GLN A 23 18.84 8.01 -21.47
CA GLN A 23 19.59 6.76 -21.54
C GLN A 23 18.71 5.57 -21.14
N LEU A 24 17.99 5.69 -20.01
CA LEU A 24 17.09 4.64 -19.55
C LEU A 24 15.88 4.48 -20.48
N ALA A 25 15.32 5.58 -20.98
CA ALA A 25 14.26 5.52 -22.00
C ALA A 25 14.72 4.71 -23.21
N THR A 26 15.90 5.03 -23.76
CA THR A 26 16.47 4.33 -24.92
C THR A 26 16.68 2.85 -24.64
N GLN A 27 17.23 2.52 -23.47
CA GLN A 27 17.43 1.14 -23.03
C GLN A 27 16.11 0.37 -23.01
N PHE A 28 15.06 0.89 -22.35
CA PHE A 28 13.76 0.24 -22.30
C PHE A 28 13.09 0.12 -23.67
N GLY A 29 13.23 1.14 -24.52
CA GLY A 29 12.74 1.08 -25.90
C GLY A 29 13.34 -0.10 -26.67
N ASN A 30 14.65 -0.31 -26.53
CA ASN A 30 15.37 -1.39 -27.20
C ASN A 30 15.07 -2.76 -26.58
N GLU A 31 15.20 -2.88 -25.26
CA GLU A 31 15.07 -4.18 -24.56
C GLU A 31 13.64 -4.70 -24.56
N LEU A 32 12.64 -3.82 -24.38
CA LEU A 32 11.23 -4.20 -24.40
C LEU A 32 10.64 -4.18 -25.83
N MET A 33 11.47 -3.86 -26.83
CA MET A 33 11.08 -3.79 -28.24
C MET A 33 9.82 -2.95 -28.47
N LEU A 34 9.75 -1.77 -27.84
CA LEU A 34 8.61 -0.86 -27.95
C LEU A 34 8.52 -0.31 -29.38
N LYS A 35 7.41 -0.56 -30.07
CA LYS A 35 7.19 -0.21 -31.48
C LYS A 35 5.94 0.64 -31.70
N ASN A 36 4.92 0.42 -30.88
CA ASN A 36 3.59 0.95 -31.08
C ASN A 36 3.27 2.11 -30.12
N CYS A 37 4.01 2.22 -29.02
CA CYS A 37 3.89 3.31 -28.07
C CYS A 37 4.98 4.38 -28.27
N TYR A 38 4.72 5.60 -27.80
CA TYR A 38 5.73 6.64 -27.69
C TYR A 38 6.62 6.34 -26.48
N ASN A 39 7.93 6.42 -26.67
CA ASN A 39 8.90 6.24 -25.61
C ASN A 39 9.74 7.51 -25.50
N THR A 40 9.72 8.14 -24.33
CA THR A 40 10.30 9.46 -24.09
C THR A 40 10.85 9.55 -22.67
N TRP A 41 11.34 10.72 -22.28
CA TRP A 41 11.85 11.00 -20.94
C TRP A 41 11.40 12.39 -20.49
N ALA A 42 11.31 12.57 -19.18
CA ALA A 42 11.17 13.89 -18.57
C ALA A 42 12.57 14.41 -18.20
N ASP A 43 12.76 15.73 -18.34
CA ASP A 43 13.96 16.38 -17.82
C ASP A 43 13.88 16.49 -16.29
N GLU A 44 15.03 16.50 -15.60
CA GLU A 44 15.09 16.49 -14.13
C GLU A 44 14.34 17.68 -13.50
N ASP A 45 14.30 18.82 -14.19
CA ASP A 45 13.61 20.04 -13.76
C ASP A 45 12.09 20.04 -14.04
N ASP A 46 11.57 19.04 -14.77
CA ASP A 46 10.16 18.95 -15.20
C ASP A 46 9.55 17.56 -14.88
N MET A 47 9.94 17.03 -13.72
CA MET A 47 9.50 15.72 -13.26
C MET A 47 8.04 15.78 -12.76
N PRO A 48 7.12 14.95 -13.30
CA PRO A 48 5.75 14.92 -12.82
C PRO A 48 5.71 14.42 -11.38
N SER A 49 4.92 15.08 -10.53
CA SER A 49 4.72 14.66 -9.12
C SER A 49 3.67 13.55 -8.97
N TRP A 50 3.20 12.95 -10.07
CA TRP A 50 2.12 11.97 -10.12
C TRP A 50 2.29 11.01 -11.31
N GLY A 51 1.84 9.75 -11.17
CA GLY A 51 1.66 8.75 -12.23
C GLY A 51 2.88 7.86 -12.60
N GLN A 52 2.82 6.56 -12.25
CA GLN A 52 3.72 5.52 -12.78
C GLN A 52 3.01 4.17 -12.80
N LEU A 53 2.81 3.56 -13.98
CA LEU A 53 2.32 2.18 -14.05
C LEU A 53 3.35 1.21 -13.48
N GLY A 54 2.91 0.42 -12.51
CA GLY A 54 3.75 -0.34 -11.60
C GLY A 54 3.24 -0.06 -10.21
N CYS A 55 3.95 0.82 -9.49
CA CYS A 55 3.66 1.18 -8.11
C CYS A 55 2.47 2.15 -7.95
N ASN A 56 2.19 3.02 -8.94
CA ASN A 56 1.30 4.19 -8.75
C ASN A 56 0.20 4.36 -9.83
N GLY A 57 0.06 3.41 -10.76
CA GLY A 57 -0.97 3.46 -11.82
C GLY A 57 -0.72 4.42 -12.99
N LEU A 58 -1.64 4.44 -13.97
CA LEU A 58 -1.61 5.31 -15.14
C LEU A 58 -2.26 6.67 -14.89
N ILE A 59 -1.71 7.65 -15.61
CA ILE A 59 -2.43 8.87 -15.96
C ILE A 59 -3.22 8.63 -17.24
N VAL A 60 -4.47 9.10 -17.28
CA VAL A 60 -5.29 9.10 -18.50
C VAL A 60 -5.75 10.53 -18.78
N ILE A 61 -5.49 10.97 -20.00
CA ILE A 61 -5.86 12.28 -20.55
C ILE A 61 -6.83 12.03 -21.70
N ASP A 62 -7.91 12.80 -21.78
CA ASP A 62 -8.90 12.69 -22.86
C ASP A 62 -8.50 13.50 -24.11
N GLY A 63 -9.33 13.44 -25.16
CA GLY A 63 -9.09 14.17 -26.41
C GLY A 63 -9.27 15.69 -26.31
N ALA A 64 -9.62 16.22 -25.14
CA ALA A 64 -9.72 17.65 -24.85
C ALA A 64 -8.60 18.11 -23.89
N ASP A 65 -7.50 17.35 -23.82
CA ASP A 65 -6.33 17.58 -22.97
C ASP A 65 -6.66 17.65 -21.47
N SER A 66 -7.77 17.03 -21.04
CA SER A 66 -8.19 17.02 -19.63
C SER A 66 -7.75 15.72 -18.96
N VAL A 67 -7.14 15.84 -17.77
CA VAL A 67 -6.79 14.67 -16.94
C VAL A 67 -8.06 14.07 -16.36
N VAL A 68 -8.44 12.90 -16.86
CA VAL A 68 -9.63 12.16 -16.42
C VAL A 68 -9.32 11.09 -15.36
N CYS A 69 -8.06 10.69 -15.26
CA CYS A 69 -7.56 9.82 -14.20
C CYS A 69 -6.12 10.20 -13.87
N GLN A 70 -5.86 10.66 -12.64
CA GLN A 70 -4.50 11.04 -12.19
C GLN A 70 -3.65 9.81 -11.83
N ALA A 71 -4.31 8.74 -11.40
CA ALA A 71 -3.68 7.48 -11.04
C ALA A 71 -4.72 6.35 -11.15
N SER A 72 -4.55 5.45 -12.10
CA SER A 72 -5.30 4.19 -12.12
C SER A 72 -4.93 3.35 -10.89
N PRO A 73 -5.68 2.29 -10.57
CA PRO A 73 -5.20 1.31 -9.60
C PRO A 73 -3.81 0.78 -9.98
N ALA A 74 -2.95 0.56 -8.99
CA ALA A 74 -1.62 0.00 -9.20
C ALA A 74 -1.72 -1.51 -9.48
N TYR A 75 -0.94 -1.99 -10.45
CA TYR A 75 -0.92 -3.42 -10.77
C TYR A 75 -0.46 -4.26 -9.57
N LEU A 76 0.50 -3.78 -8.80
CA LEU A 76 1.00 -4.53 -7.64
C LEU A 76 -0.08 -4.76 -6.58
N GLU A 77 -1.01 -3.81 -6.42
CA GLU A 77 -2.13 -3.86 -5.46
C GLU A 77 -3.27 -4.75 -5.94
N VAL A 78 -3.78 -4.54 -7.16
CA VAL A 78 -5.04 -5.16 -7.63
C VAL A 78 -4.87 -6.07 -8.87
N LYS A 79 -3.62 -6.35 -9.26
CA LYS A 79 -3.25 -7.25 -10.35
C LYS A 79 -4.01 -6.93 -11.65
N ASN A 80 -4.61 -7.94 -12.28
CA ASN A 80 -5.34 -7.81 -13.54
C ASN A 80 -6.54 -6.84 -13.48
N ALA A 81 -7.04 -6.52 -12.29
CA ALA A 81 -8.09 -5.53 -12.14
C ALA A 81 -7.63 -4.11 -12.52
N ALA A 82 -6.33 -3.81 -12.37
CA ALA A 82 -5.74 -2.54 -12.80
C ALA A 82 -5.83 -2.36 -14.32
N PHE A 83 -5.52 -3.42 -15.07
CA PHE A 83 -5.61 -3.40 -16.54
C PHE A 83 -7.05 -3.20 -17.01
N ARG A 84 -8.00 -3.95 -16.44
CA ARG A 84 -9.43 -3.83 -16.79
C ARG A 84 -10.00 -2.44 -16.51
N HIS A 85 -9.56 -1.81 -15.42
CA HIS A 85 -9.97 -0.45 -15.09
C HIS A 85 -9.57 0.55 -16.19
N VAL A 86 -8.30 0.49 -16.63
CA VAL A 86 -7.80 1.35 -17.71
C VAL A 86 -8.56 1.09 -19.00
N GLU A 87 -8.74 -0.19 -19.38
CA GLU A 87 -9.48 -0.57 -20.59
C GLU A 87 -10.91 -0.03 -20.58
N THR A 88 -11.61 -0.16 -19.46
CA THR A 88 -12.98 0.36 -19.29
C THR A 88 -13.04 1.88 -19.43
N LEU A 89 -12.05 2.58 -18.86
CA LEU A 89 -11.96 4.03 -18.94
C LEU A 89 -11.69 4.49 -20.39
N LEU A 90 -10.74 3.86 -21.08
CA LEU A 90 -10.44 4.16 -22.49
C LEU A 90 -11.66 3.90 -23.38
N ASP A 91 -12.34 2.78 -23.19
CA ASP A 91 -13.56 2.45 -23.94
C ASP A 91 -14.68 3.46 -23.73
N ALA A 92 -14.83 4.01 -22.52
CA ALA A 92 -15.81 5.06 -22.23
C ALA A 92 -15.47 6.35 -22.98
N LEU A 93 -14.20 6.79 -22.92
CA LEU A 93 -13.72 8.01 -23.58
C LEU A 93 -13.85 7.91 -25.11
N LEU A 94 -13.44 6.77 -25.69
CA LEU A 94 -13.52 6.53 -27.13
C LEU A 94 -14.96 6.51 -27.66
N ARG A 95 -15.93 6.11 -26.83
CA ARG A 95 -17.35 6.13 -27.17
C ARG A 95 -18.03 7.46 -26.83
N SER A 96 -17.26 8.47 -26.41
CA SER A 96 -17.75 9.76 -25.91
C SER A 96 -18.79 9.62 -24.79
N LYS A 97 -18.66 8.57 -23.98
CA LYS A 97 -19.47 8.37 -22.77
C LYS A 97 -18.79 9.11 -21.62
N PRO A 98 -19.58 9.59 -20.62
CA PRO A 98 -18.99 10.13 -19.40
C PRO A 98 -18.02 9.10 -18.80
N ALA A 99 -16.79 9.54 -18.52
CA ALA A 99 -15.83 8.70 -17.82
C ALA A 99 -16.46 8.22 -16.49
N PRO A 100 -16.33 6.93 -16.15
CA PRO A 100 -16.85 6.42 -14.88
C PRO A 100 -16.28 7.24 -13.73
N LYS A 101 -17.15 7.78 -12.86
CA LYS A 101 -16.73 8.39 -11.59
C LYS A 101 -16.37 7.26 -10.62
N MET A 102 -15.18 6.71 -10.75
CA MET A 102 -14.66 5.75 -9.80
C MET A 102 -13.76 6.49 -8.80
N MET A 103 -14.00 6.28 -7.50
CA MET A 103 -13.01 6.68 -6.51
C MET A 103 -11.76 5.83 -6.73
N SER A 104 -10.60 6.50 -6.80
CA SER A 104 -9.28 5.87 -6.89
C SER A 104 -9.20 4.61 -5.99
N GLY A 105 -8.78 3.48 -6.57
CA GLY A 105 -8.43 2.25 -5.83
C GLY A 105 -9.51 1.18 -5.64
N ARG A 106 -10.78 1.36 -6.04
CA ARG A 106 -11.78 0.27 -6.02
C ARG A 106 -12.13 -0.18 -7.43
N VAL A 107 -11.95 -1.48 -7.73
CA VAL A 107 -12.42 -2.10 -8.98
C VAL A 107 -13.66 -2.92 -8.68
N ASP A 108 -14.76 -2.67 -9.39
CA ASP A 108 -15.95 -3.51 -9.34
C ASP A 108 -15.64 -4.84 -10.06
N PRO A 109 -15.65 -5.98 -9.35
CA PRO A 109 -15.33 -7.28 -9.94
C PRO A 109 -16.40 -7.80 -10.90
N SER A 110 -17.60 -7.20 -10.94
CA SER A 110 -18.70 -7.60 -11.82
C SER A 110 -18.55 -7.09 -13.26
N ILE A 111 -17.61 -6.17 -13.51
CA ILE A 111 -17.39 -5.58 -14.83
C ILE A 111 -16.32 -6.41 -15.57
N GLY A 112 -16.76 -7.42 -16.33
CA GLY A 112 -15.90 -8.20 -17.19
C GLY A 112 -16.64 -9.03 -18.26
N GLY A 113 -16.30 -8.80 -19.53
CA GLY A 113 -16.59 -9.72 -20.64
C GLY A 113 -17.49 -9.18 -21.76
N HIS A 114 -17.07 -9.44 -23.00
CA HIS A 114 -17.64 -9.15 -24.33
C HIS A 114 -19.02 -8.48 -24.39
N CYS A 115 -19.07 -7.18 -24.76
CA CYS A 115 -20.31 -6.43 -24.97
C CYS A 115 -21.33 -6.61 -23.84
N ALA A 116 -20.97 -6.26 -22.60
CA ALA A 116 -21.99 -5.99 -21.61
C ALA A 116 -22.69 -4.67 -21.98
N GLU A 117 -23.98 -4.76 -22.36
CA GLU A 117 -24.87 -3.60 -22.36
C GLU A 117 -24.81 -2.95 -20.98
N VAL A 118 -24.16 -1.79 -20.89
CA VAL A 118 -24.20 -0.95 -19.70
C VAL A 118 -25.60 -0.35 -19.61
N ARG A 119 -26.48 -0.99 -18.84
CA ARG A 119 -27.73 -0.36 -18.42
C ARG A 119 -27.43 0.62 -17.30
N PHE A 120 -27.60 1.89 -17.60
CA PHE A 120 -27.69 2.95 -16.60
C PHE A 120 -29.15 3.01 -16.13
N GLY A 121 -29.42 2.41 -14.98
CA GLY A 121 -30.58 2.74 -14.16
C GLY A 121 -30.12 3.72 -13.08
N ALA A 122 -30.87 4.80 -12.90
CA ALA A 122 -30.77 5.64 -11.73
C ALA A 122 -31.25 4.85 -10.52
N ASP A 123 -30.44 3.93 -10.03
CA ASP A 123 -30.71 3.25 -8.78
C ASP A 123 -30.03 4.07 -7.69
N ASN A 124 -30.88 4.74 -6.91
CA ASN A 124 -30.60 5.10 -5.53
C ASN A 124 -29.91 3.90 -4.88
N ILE A 125 -28.58 3.93 -4.83
CA ILE A 125 -27.86 3.08 -3.91
C ILE A 125 -28.21 3.67 -2.56
N ASP A 126 -29.00 2.90 -1.80
CA ASP A 126 -29.05 3.02 -0.35
C ASP A 126 -27.59 3.10 0.12
N VAL A 127 -27.15 4.32 0.40
CA VAL A 127 -25.94 4.54 1.19
C VAL A 127 -26.23 3.77 2.45
N VAL A 128 -25.56 2.63 2.64
CA VAL A 128 -25.57 1.95 3.92
C VAL A 128 -25.10 3.03 4.88
N GLU A 129 -26.03 3.59 5.64
CA GLU A 129 -25.78 4.71 6.53
C GLU A 129 -24.80 4.18 7.58
N GLU A 130 -23.51 4.37 7.34
CA GLU A 130 -22.48 3.97 8.28
C GLU A 130 -22.64 4.90 9.49
N VAL A 131 -23.36 4.41 10.50
CA VAL A 131 -23.56 5.13 11.74
C VAL A 131 -22.30 4.95 12.59
N LEU A 132 -21.56 6.04 12.74
CA LEU A 132 -20.31 6.11 13.49
C LEU A 132 -20.55 6.80 14.84
N ILE A 133 -19.70 6.54 15.83
CA ILE A 133 -19.64 7.30 17.08
C ILE A 133 -18.44 8.24 17.04
N VAL A 134 -18.66 9.50 17.38
CA VAL A 134 -17.59 10.50 17.50
C VAL A 134 -16.80 10.25 18.77
N THR A 135 -15.47 10.17 18.68
CA THR A 135 -14.58 9.96 19.85
C THR A 135 -13.33 10.83 19.76
N GLY A 136 -12.71 11.14 20.90
CA GLY A 136 -11.39 11.80 20.97
C GLY A 136 -11.32 13.26 20.50
N LEU A 137 -12.45 14.00 20.41
CA LEU A 137 -12.44 15.42 20.12
C LEU A 137 -12.11 16.24 21.38
N SER A 138 -10.92 16.84 21.42
CA SER A 138 -10.51 17.71 22.54
C SER A 138 -11.08 19.13 22.44
N SER A 139 -11.34 19.63 21.23
CA SER A 139 -11.85 20.99 21.00
C SER A 139 -13.36 21.11 21.21
N ARG A 140 -14.08 20.00 21.09
CA ARG A 140 -15.54 19.89 21.27
C ARG A 140 -15.89 18.59 22.00
N PRO A 141 -15.50 18.45 23.28
CA PRO A 141 -15.67 17.20 24.03
C PRO A 141 -17.14 16.80 24.20
N GLU A 142 -18.07 17.76 24.10
CA GLU A 142 -19.51 17.54 24.13
C GLU A 142 -20.07 16.74 22.95
N LEU A 143 -19.29 16.60 21.87
CA LEU A 143 -19.65 15.78 20.71
C LEU A 143 -19.21 14.33 20.84
N ASN A 144 -18.31 14.01 21.78
CA ASN A 144 -17.86 12.63 21.97
C ASN A 144 -19.00 11.76 22.50
N GLY A 145 -19.19 10.58 21.90
CA GLY A 145 -20.29 9.65 22.18
C GLY A 145 -21.54 9.88 21.33
N LYS A 146 -21.62 10.98 20.56
CA LYS A 146 -22.74 11.20 19.64
C LYS A 146 -22.62 10.37 18.38
N ARG A 147 -23.78 9.98 17.82
CA ARG A 147 -23.86 9.31 16.52
C ARG A 147 -23.61 10.32 15.42
N ALA A 148 -22.89 9.88 14.40
CA ALA A 148 -22.52 10.65 13.24
C ALA A 148 -22.75 9.83 11.98
N ARG A 149 -23.20 10.50 10.93
CA ARG A 149 -23.41 9.93 9.59
C ARG A 149 -22.46 10.59 8.61
N VAL A 150 -21.70 9.80 7.86
CA VAL A 150 -20.77 10.33 6.85
C VAL A 150 -21.55 10.80 5.64
N LEU A 151 -21.40 12.08 5.29
CA LEU A 151 -22.01 12.67 4.10
C LEU A 151 -21.08 12.63 2.89
N SER A 152 -19.80 12.92 3.10
CA SER A 152 -18.80 12.96 2.01
C SER A 152 -17.36 12.89 2.53
N SER A 153 -16.45 12.33 1.73
CA SER A 153 -15.00 12.45 1.98
C SER A 153 -14.50 13.85 1.62
N GLY A 154 -13.76 14.49 2.53
CA GLY A 154 -13.08 15.75 2.30
C GLY A 154 -11.58 15.56 2.05
N ALA A 155 -10.89 16.65 1.73
CA ALA A 155 -9.42 16.66 1.61
C ALA A 155 -8.74 16.47 2.99
N ASN A 156 -7.47 16.06 2.97
CA ASN A 156 -6.60 15.93 4.15
C ASN A 156 -7.09 14.92 5.22
N GLY A 157 -7.71 13.81 4.79
CA GLY A 157 -8.14 12.74 5.69
C GLY A 157 -9.31 13.10 6.63
N ARG A 158 -10.04 14.18 6.32
CA ARG A 158 -11.26 14.58 7.03
C ARG A 158 -12.50 14.15 6.25
N VAL A 159 -13.58 13.88 6.97
CA VAL A 159 -14.90 13.56 6.40
C VAL A 159 -15.92 14.58 6.90
N ALA A 160 -16.86 14.95 6.04
CA ALA A 160 -18.02 15.73 6.45
C ALA A 160 -19.03 14.78 7.08
N VAL A 161 -19.42 15.03 8.33
CA VAL A 161 -20.38 14.22 9.06
C VAL A 161 -21.54 15.07 9.57
N GLU A 162 -22.73 14.51 9.51
CA GLU A 162 -23.90 15.01 10.23
C GLU A 162 -23.93 14.35 11.62
N ILE A 163 -24.03 15.15 12.68
CA ILE A 163 -24.01 14.65 14.08
C ILE A 163 -25.35 14.95 14.73
N ASP A 164 -25.90 14.00 15.47
CA ASP A 164 -27.18 14.16 16.18
C ASP A 164 -27.20 15.43 17.06
N GLY A 165 -28.10 16.35 16.71
CA GLY A 165 -28.33 17.61 17.43
C GLY A 165 -27.47 18.79 16.98
N GLU A 166 -26.61 18.66 15.96
CA GLU A 166 -25.95 19.79 15.32
C GLU A 166 -26.74 20.23 14.08
N VAL A 167 -26.84 21.54 13.85
CA VAL A 167 -27.64 22.10 12.74
C VAL A 167 -26.90 22.05 11.40
N ALA A 168 -25.57 21.91 11.42
CA ALA A 168 -24.73 21.94 10.23
C ALA A 168 -23.72 20.78 10.24
N PRO A 169 -23.37 20.23 9.06
CA PRO A 169 -22.33 19.22 8.95
C PRO A 169 -20.97 19.71 9.46
N LEU A 170 -20.24 18.83 10.13
CA LEU A 170 -18.93 19.11 10.69
C LEU A 170 -17.85 18.30 9.98
N SER A 171 -16.69 18.91 9.77
CA SER A 171 -15.53 18.23 9.20
C SER A 171 -14.68 17.60 10.30
N ILE A 172 -14.72 16.26 10.42
CA ILE A 172 -14.04 15.49 11.47
C ILE A 172 -12.99 14.57 10.84
N LYS A 173 -11.85 14.36 11.53
CA LYS A 173 -10.82 13.40 11.06
C LYS A 173 -11.35 11.98 11.20
N ARG A 174 -11.03 11.09 10.26
CA ARG A 174 -11.53 9.71 10.30
C ARG A 174 -11.13 8.94 11.57
N GLN A 175 -9.97 9.24 12.16
CA GLN A 175 -9.51 8.68 13.44
C GLN A 175 -10.40 9.01 14.64
N ASN A 176 -11.27 10.02 14.53
CA ASN A 176 -12.20 10.45 15.57
C ASN A 176 -13.60 9.84 15.38
N LEU A 177 -13.74 8.83 14.53
CA LEU A 177 -14.99 8.14 14.24
C LEU A 177 -14.79 6.63 14.44
N THR A 178 -15.67 6.01 15.20
CA THR A 178 -15.63 4.58 15.51
C THR A 178 -16.89 3.92 14.96
N ALA A 179 -16.75 2.83 14.20
CA ALA A 179 -17.90 2.11 13.66
C ALA A 179 -18.74 1.49 14.78
N VAL A 180 -20.07 1.65 14.70
CA VAL A 180 -20.99 0.89 15.54
C VAL A 180 -21.13 -0.49 14.90
N ALA A 181 -20.69 -1.54 15.59
CA ALA A 181 -20.96 -2.90 15.14
C ALA A 181 -22.48 -3.12 15.12
N ASP A 182 -23.03 -3.60 14.01
CA ASP A 182 -24.43 -3.93 13.89
C ASP A 182 -24.75 -5.14 14.78
N GLY A 183 -25.28 -4.85 15.96
CA GLY A 183 -25.80 -5.82 16.90
C GLY A 183 -25.03 -5.83 18.22
N GLU A 184 -25.61 -5.19 19.23
CA GLU A 184 -25.99 -5.88 20.48
C GLU A 184 -26.73 -4.92 21.41
N ALA A 185 -28.01 -5.25 21.64
CA ALA A 185 -28.70 -4.89 22.86
C ALA A 185 -28.16 -5.80 23.99
N SER A 186 -27.61 -5.18 25.04
CA SER A 186 -27.60 -5.63 26.44
C SER A 186 -27.58 -7.15 26.71
N SER A 187 -26.42 -7.67 27.12
CA SER A 187 -26.27 -8.35 28.43
C SER A 187 -24.81 -8.70 28.70
N GLY A 188 -24.32 -8.36 29.88
CA GLY A 188 -22.92 -8.56 30.26
C GLY A 188 -22.59 -9.97 30.71
N VAL A 189 -21.36 -10.38 30.41
CA VAL A 189 -20.46 -11.09 31.34
C VAL A 189 -19.05 -10.62 31.01
N ALA A 190 -18.39 -9.98 31.98
CA ALA A 190 -17.03 -9.48 31.82
C ALA A 190 -16.04 -10.65 31.73
N SER A 191 -15.51 -10.89 30.53
CA SER A 191 -14.25 -11.58 30.32
C SER A 191 -13.18 -10.54 30.07
N ASN A 192 -12.26 -10.36 31.02
CA ASN A 192 -11.09 -9.50 30.90
C ASN A 192 -10.13 -10.10 29.86
N THR A 193 -10.44 -9.91 28.59
CA THR A 193 -9.46 -9.97 27.50
C THR A 193 -9.08 -8.53 27.22
N VAL A 194 -7.88 -8.15 27.68
CA VAL A 194 -7.25 -6.90 27.26
C VAL A 194 -6.92 -7.08 25.78
N VAL A 195 -7.85 -6.70 24.91
CA VAL A 195 -7.61 -6.65 23.48
C VAL A 195 -6.68 -5.46 23.25
N ASP A 196 -5.40 -5.75 22.98
CA ASP A 196 -4.37 -4.75 22.70
C ASP A 196 -4.73 -4.02 21.39
N PRO A 197 -5.14 -2.74 21.41
CA PRO A 197 -5.81 -2.11 20.25
C PRO A 197 -4.93 -1.87 19.03
N GLN A 198 -3.64 -2.24 19.05
CA GLN A 198 -2.69 -1.96 17.97
C GLN A 198 -1.70 -3.10 17.69
N SER A 199 -2.13 -4.36 17.84
CA SER A 199 -1.34 -5.46 17.29
C SER A 199 -1.33 -5.37 15.76
N ILE A 200 -0.22 -4.88 15.20
CA ILE A 200 0.11 -5.09 13.79
C ILE A 200 0.06 -6.60 13.54
N ASN A 201 -0.65 -7.00 12.48
CA ASN A 201 -0.77 -8.39 12.08
C ASN A 201 -0.11 -8.54 10.72
N VAL A 202 1.06 -9.16 10.72
CA VAL A 202 1.85 -9.47 9.54
C VAL A 202 1.40 -10.83 8.98
N PRO A 203 1.09 -10.92 7.67
CA PRO A 203 0.72 -12.19 7.06
C PRO A 203 1.90 -13.20 7.13
N SER A 204 1.56 -14.48 7.30
CA SER A 204 2.56 -15.55 7.24
C SER A 204 3.16 -15.69 5.84
N VAL A 205 4.46 -15.94 5.79
CA VAL A 205 5.23 -16.18 4.57
C VAL A 205 5.42 -17.67 4.28
N LYS A 206 4.72 -18.54 5.02
CA LYS A 206 4.71 -20.01 4.86
C LYS A 206 6.09 -20.66 5.04
N VAL A 207 6.98 -19.97 5.76
CA VAL A 207 8.31 -20.43 6.17
C VAL A 207 8.41 -20.17 7.67
N ALA A 208 8.31 -21.25 8.46
CA ALA A 208 8.12 -21.14 9.91
C ALA A 208 9.16 -20.26 10.61
N VAL A 209 10.43 -20.33 10.21
CA VAL A 209 11.50 -19.52 10.80
C VAL A 209 11.33 -18.02 10.50
N LEU A 210 10.86 -17.65 9.31
CA LEU A 210 10.59 -16.25 8.98
C LEU A 210 9.32 -15.75 9.70
N ASP A 211 8.31 -16.60 9.86
CA ASP A 211 7.11 -16.26 10.65
C ASP A 211 7.45 -16.01 12.13
N GLU A 212 8.36 -16.80 12.72
CA GLU A 212 8.87 -16.58 14.08
C GLU A 212 9.66 -15.27 14.21
N GLU A 213 10.42 -14.90 13.17
CA GLU A 213 11.14 -13.63 13.08
C GLU A 213 10.19 -12.43 12.92
N HIS A 214 9.12 -12.55 12.13
CA HIS A 214 8.06 -11.55 12.05
C HIS A 214 7.44 -11.30 13.41
N GLU A 215 7.07 -12.36 14.14
CA GLU A 215 6.50 -12.24 15.49
C GLU A 215 7.50 -11.58 16.47
N LYS A 216 8.80 -11.85 16.32
CA LYS A 216 9.85 -11.16 17.09
C LYS A 216 9.87 -9.66 16.80
N CYS A 217 9.78 -9.26 15.53
CA CYS A 217 9.71 -7.86 15.12
C CYS A 217 8.44 -7.17 15.64
N GLU A 218 7.28 -7.81 15.50
CA GLU A 218 6.00 -7.33 16.03
C GLU A 218 6.04 -7.10 17.55
N ARG A 219 6.61 -8.04 18.31
CA ARG A 219 6.77 -7.88 19.77
C ARG A 219 7.64 -6.67 20.13
N LYS A 220 8.69 -6.37 19.35
CA LYS A 220 9.55 -5.19 19.55
C LYS A 220 8.80 -3.89 19.24
N LEU A 221 8.03 -3.86 18.16
CA LEU A 221 7.18 -2.72 17.80
C LEU A 221 6.09 -2.47 18.86
N GLY A 222 5.42 -3.53 19.32
CA GLY A 222 4.44 -3.42 20.40
C GLY A 222 5.04 -2.94 21.73
N LEU A 223 6.30 -3.27 22.01
CA LEU A 223 7.01 -2.69 23.16
C LEU A 223 7.24 -1.19 22.99
N LEU A 224 7.68 -0.74 21.82
CA LEU A 224 7.86 0.69 21.52
C LEU A 224 6.55 1.46 21.64
N ASP A 225 5.44 0.90 21.17
CA ASP A 225 4.13 1.55 21.27
C ASP A 225 3.73 1.75 22.75
N ARG A 226 3.87 0.70 23.57
CA ARG A 226 3.61 0.81 25.03
C ARG A 226 4.56 1.78 25.74
N LEU A 227 5.78 1.94 25.27
CA LEU A 227 6.73 2.88 25.86
C LEU A 227 6.41 4.33 25.48
N THR A 228 5.88 4.55 24.28
CA THR A 228 5.50 5.88 23.78
C THR A 228 4.07 6.29 24.15
N THR A 229 3.28 5.36 24.71
CA THR A 229 1.90 5.59 25.19
C THR A 229 1.81 5.52 26.74
N PRO A 230 1.15 6.49 27.43
CA PRO A 230 0.72 7.81 26.96
C PRO A 230 1.92 8.78 26.76
N PRO A 231 1.71 9.94 26.13
CA PRO A 231 2.77 10.92 25.85
C PRO A 231 3.51 11.35 27.14
N GLY A 232 4.80 11.04 27.21
CA GLY A 232 5.62 11.26 28.40
C GLY A 232 7.08 10.82 28.23
N VAL A 233 7.61 10.98 27.02
CA VAL A 233 8.84 10.36 26.49
C VAL A 233 10.08 10.65 27.34
N SER A 234 10.15 11.82 27.98
CA SER A 234 11.34 12.27 28.70
C SER A 234 11.75 11.36 29.87
N SER A 235 10.80 10.75 30.58
CA SER A 235 11.09 9.86 31.72
C SER A 235 11.46 8.43 31.30
N LYS A 236 11.11 8.03 30.07
CA LYS A 236 11.34 6.69 29.52
C LYS A 236 12.43 6.64 28.46
N ARG A 237 13.17 7.73 28.24
CA ARG A 237 14.19 7.85 27.17
C ARG A 237 15.14 6.64 27.07
N GLY A 238 15.69 6.18 28.20
CA GLY A 238 16.59 5.03 28.21
C GLY A 238 15.91 3.71 27.83
N GLN A 239 14.62 3.54 28.17
CA GLN A 239 13.85 2.37 27.77
C GLN A 239 13.52 2.40 26.27
N ILE A 240 13.21 3.59 25.74
CA ILE A 240 12.94 3.79 24.31
C ILE A 240 14.22 3.57 23.49
N ASP A 241 15.38 4.07 23.92
CA ASP A 241 16.67 3.78 23.27
C ASP A 241 16.94 2.27 23.22
N GLY A 242 16.81 1.58 24.36
CA GLY A 242 16.98 0.13 24.43
C GLY A 242 15.99 -0.64 23.55
N ALA A 243 14.73 -0.19 23.48
CA ALA A 243 13.71 -0.80 22.64
C ALA A 243 13.97 -0.57 21.14
N LEU A 244 14.41 0.63 20.73
CA LEU A 244 14.78 0.94 19.35
C LEU A 244 16.01 0.14 18.90
N ARG A 245 17.05 0.02 19.74
CA ARG A 245 18.20 -0.85 19.46
C ARG A 245 17.80 -2.31 19.34
N GLY A 246 16.89 -2.75 20.21
CA GLY A 246 16.35 -4.10 20.17
C GLY A 246 15.47 -4.38 18.95
N LEU A 247 14.81 -3.37 18.39
CA LEU A 247 14.11 -3.46 17.11
C LEU A 247 15.09 -3.49 15.95
N LEU A 248 16.08 -2.58 15.92
CA LEU A 248 17.09 -2.51 14.87
C LEU A 248 17.82 -3.85 14.72
N SER A 249 18.30 -4.43 15.82
CA SER A 249 18.94 -5.74 15.82
C SER A 249 18.01 -6.85 15.34
N ALA A 250 16.70 -6.79 15.65
CA ALA A 250 15.75 -7.79 15.15
C ALA A 250 15.52 -7.65 13.64
N TYR A 251 15.43 -6.42 13.11
CA TYR A 251 15.35 -6.17 11.67
C TYR A 251 16.62 -6.61 10.94
N GLU A 252 17.81 -6.27 11.44
CA GLU A 252 19.07 -6.66 10.82
C GLU A 252 19.23 -8.19 10.72
N GLU A 253 18.92 -8.91 11.80
CA GLU A 253 18.97 -10.37 11.82
C GLU A 253 17.97 -10.99 10.84
N HIS A 254 16.73 -10.52 10.87
CA HIS A 254 15.66 -11.00 10.01
C HIS A 254 15.95 -10.75 8.52
N PHE A 255 16.23 -9.49 8.15
CA PHE A 255 16.50 -9.13 6.76
C PHE A 255 17.73 -9.86 6.22
N ALA A 256 18.82 -9.98 6.99
CA ALA A 256 20.00 -10.72 6.53
C ALA A 256 19.71 -12.20 6.29
N HIS A 257 18.91 -12.83 7.15
CA HIS A 257 18.52 -14.23 7.01
C HIS A 257 17.60 -14.43 5.79
N GLU A 258 16.59 -13.58 5.65
CA GLU A 258 15.67 -13.57 4.53
C GLU A 258 16.40 -13.36 3.20
N GLU A 259 17.25 -12.33 3.09
CA GLU A 259 18.06 -12.06 1.89
C GLU A 259 18.91 -13.29 1.50
N THR A 260 19.52 -13.96 2.50
CA THR A 260 20.28 -15.19 2.29
C THR A 260 19.42 -16.33 1.75
N LEU A 261 18.20 -16.52 2.29
CA LEU A 261 17.27 -17.53 1.82
C LEU A 261 16.82 -17.24 0.39
N LEU A 262 16.46 -15.98 0.09
CA LEU A 262 16.01 -15.56 -1.23
C LEU A 262 17.14 -15.72 -2.26
N ASP A 263 18.36 -15.31 -1.93
CA ASP A 263 19.53 -15.49 -2.81
C ASP A 263 19.83 -16.96 -3.08
N LYS A 264 19.71 -17.79 -2.06
CA LYS A 264 19.96 -19.23 -2.19
C LYS A 264 18.89 -19.95 -2.99
N HIS A 265 17.62 -19.62 -2.78
CA HIS A 265 16.49 -20.43 -3.26
C HIS A 265 15.75 -19.83 -4.45
N LEU A 266 15.71 -18.51 -4.60
CA LEU A 266 14.94 -17.83 -5.66
C LEU A 266 15.82 -17.05 -6.63
N TYR A 267 16.93 -16.47 -6.16
CA TYR A 267 17.77 -15.58 -6.97
C TYR A 267 19.14 -16.18 -7.31
N ALA A 268 19.31 -17.49 -7.12
CA ALA A 268 20.55 -18.18 -7.42
C ALA A 268 20.93 -18.03 -8.90
N GLY A 269 22.12 -17.49 -9.17
CA GLY A 269 22.66 -17.33 -10.52
C GLY A 269 22.25 -16.07 -11.27
N ILE A 270 21.40 -15.21 -10.70
CA ILE A 270 20.94 -13.96 -11.36
C ILE A 270 22.11 -12.97 -11.61
N GLU A 271 23.20 -13.05 -10.84
CA GLU A 271 24.38 -12.19 -11.03
C GLU A 271 25.09 -12.43 -12.37
N HIS A 272 24.95 -13.63 -12.96
CA HIS A 272 25.61 -14.01 -14.20
C HIS A 272 24.75 -13.80 -15.45
N GLU A 273 23.48 -13.41 -15.30
CA GLU A 273 22.62 -13.10 -16.44
C GLU A 273 23.02 -11.74 -17.05
N ALA A 274 23.82 -11.82 -18.11
CA ALA A 274 24.34 -10.68 -18.85
C ALA A 274 23.22 -9.90 -19.57
N SER A 275 23.06 -8.63 -19.19
CA SER A 275 22.42 -7.55 -19.97
C SER A 275 21.01 -7.81 -20.52
N GLY A 276 20.04 -8.10 -19.67
CA GLY A 276 18.60 -8.07 -20.03
C GLY A 276 17.69 -7.77 -18.84
N PHE A 277 16.44 -7.40 -19.13
CA PHE A 277 15.39 -7.21 -18.13
C PHE A 277 15.07 -8.54 -17.43
N SER A 278 15.49 -8.67 -16.17
CA SER A 278 15.14 -9.80 -15.31
C SER A 278 14.18 -9.32 -14.22
N ALA A 279 12.95 -9.84 -14.25
CA ALA A 279 11.93 -9.50 -13.26
C ALA A 279 12.39 -9.88 -11.84
N ASP A 280 13.05 -11.02 -11.68
CA ASP A 280 13.56 -11.46 -10.38
C ASP A 280 14.73 -10.60 -9.89
N LYS A 281 15.62 -10.14 -10.80
CA LYS A 281 16.65 -9.14 -10.45
C LYS A 281 16.03 -7.84 -9.94
N GLY A 282 15.00 -7.35 -10.64
CA GLY A 282 14.26 -6.15 -10.25
C GLY A 282 13.60 -6.30 -8.89
N SER A 283 12.87 -7.41 -8.69
CA SER A 283 12.23 -7.75 -7.41
C SER A 283 13.26 -7.77 -6.28
N ARG A 284 14.36 -8.52 -6.43
CA ARG A 284 15.46 -8.59 -5.47
C ARG A 284 16.01 -7.20 -5.11
N THR A 285 16.39 -6.42 -6.12
CA THR A 285 16.97 -5.08 -5.88
C THR A 285 15.99 -4.15 -5.17
N SER A 286 14.72 -4.15 -5.56
CA SER A 286 13.70 -3.30 -4.91
C SER A 286 13.40 -3.74 -3.48
N HIS A 287 13.35 -5.05 -3.23
CA HIS A 287 13.07 -5.61 -1.92
C HIS A 287 14.20 -5.31 -0.92
N PHE A 288 15.46 -5.52 -1.31
CA PHE A 288 16.61 -5.28 -0.43
C PHE A 288 16.82 -3.77 -0.19
N ALA A 289 16.46 -2.93 -1.16
CA ALA A 289 16.43 -1.48 -0.95
C ALA A 289 15.39 -1.06 0.10
N ASP A 290 14.25 -1.76 0.17
CA ASP A 290 13.23 -1.51 1.20
C ASP A 290 13.72 -1.90 2.60
N HIS A 291 14.41 -3.04 2.74
CA HIS A 291 15.11 -3.41 3.99
C HIS A 291 16.01 -2.28 4.48
N LYS A 292 16.88 -1.79 3.57
CA LYS A 292 17.80 -0.69 3.88
C LYS A 292 17.05 0.56 4.34
N ALA A 293 15.98 0.95 3.64
CA ALA A 293 15.19 2.12 4.01
C ALA A 293 14.53 1.99 5.40
N MET A 294 14.10 0.79 5.77
CA MET A 294 13.55 0.51 7.09
C MET A 294 14.62 0.56 8.19
N LEU A 295 15.80 -0.03 7.95
CA LEU A 295 16.95 0.05 8.87
C LEU A 295 17.41 1.50 9.09
N ASP A 296 17.50 2.28 8.00
CA ASP A 296 17.86 3.70 8.04
C ASP A 296 16.82 4.51 8.83
N SER A 297 15.53 4.15 8.73
CA SER A 297 14.45 4.81 9.48
C SER A 297 14.56 4.58 11.00
N VAL A 298 14.86 3.35 11.45
CA VAL A 298 15.07 3.07 12.88
C VAL A 298 16.36 3.75 13.37
N SER A 299 17.43 3.71 12.57
CA SER A 299 18.70 4.36 12.89
C SER A 299 18.56 5.87 13.08
N LYS A 300 17.76 6.53 12.22
CA LYS A 300 17.47 7.96 12.34
C LYS A 300 16.76 8.32 13.66
N LEU A 301 15.85 7.47 14.14
CA LEU A 301 15.19 7.68 15.43
C LEU A 301 16.15 7.50 16.62
N LEU A 302 17.19 6.67 16.47
CA LEU A 302 18.24 6.52 17.47
C LEU A 302 19.16 7.76 17.59
N GLU A 303 19.27 8.58 16.54
CA GLU A 303 20.05 9.83 16.58
C GLU A 303 19.45 10.85 17.56
N ASP A 304 18.12 10.90 17.67
CA ASP A 304 17.41 11.74 18.64
C ASP A 304 16.23 11.00 19.29
N VAL A 305 16.56 10.06 20.18
CA VAL A 305 15.57 9.29 20.95
C VAL A 305 14.60 10.19 21.74
N SER A 306 14.99 11.42 22.06
CA SER A 306 14.15 12.31 22.87
C SER A 306 12.96 12.90 22.12
N SER A 307 13.01 12.93 20.77
CA SER A 307 11.90 13.39 19.92
C SER A 307 11.01 12.26 19.41
N VAL A 308 11.35 11.00 19.71
CA VAL A 308 10.57 9.83 19.27
C VAL A 308 9.15 9.89 19.83
N SER A 309 8.18 9.90 18.94
CA SER A 309 6.75 10.00 19.23
C SER A 309 6.02 8.69 18.93
N GLN A 310 4.78 8.58 19.42
CA GLN A 310 3.89 7.49 19.04
C GLN A 310 3.65 7.45 17.52
N SER A 311 3.63 8.61 16.85
CA SER A 311 3.48 8.67 15.40
C SER A 311 4.65 8.02 14.65
N ASP A 312 5.87 8.13 15.19
CA ASP A 312 7.05 7.50 14.61
C ASP A 312 6.97 5.98 14.74
N VAL A 313 6.55 5.49 15.91
CA VAL A 313 6.34 4.06 16.15
C VAL A 313 5.24 3.49 15.25
N LEU A 314 4.12 4.20 15.11
CA LEU A 314 3.04 3.81 14.21
C LEU A 314 3.50 3.76 12.75
N LYS A 315 4.37 4.70 12.33
CA LYS A 315 4.97 4.68 11.00
C LYS A 315 5.84 3.43 10.80
N LEU A 316 6.73 3.10 11.74
CA LEU A 316 7.55 1.89 11.66
C LEU A 316 6.69 0.62 11.56
N ALA A 317 5.63 0.53 12.38
CA ALA A 317 4.68 -0.57 12.34
C ALA A 317 3.97 -0.69 10.98
N THR A 318 3.52 0.44 10.43
CA THR A 318 2.86 0.50 9.11
C THR A 318 3.83 0.11 8.00
N ASP A 319 5.08 0.58 8.08
CA ASP A 319 6.12 0.25 7.10
C ASP A 319 6.42 -1.25 7.10
N PHE A 320 6.54 -1.88 8.27
CA PHE A 320 6.77 -3.33 8.38
C PHE A 320 5.58 -4.16 7.86
N GLN A 321 4.35 -3.78 8.19
CA GLN A 321 3.18 -4.48 7.65
C GLN A 321 3.08 -4.35 6.13
N ARG A 322 3.35 -3.15 5.59
CA ARG A 322 3.38 -2.92 4.14
C ARG A 322 4.46 -3.77 3.48
N HIS A 323 5.66 -3.79 4.05
CA HIS A 323 6.78 -4.60 3.58
C HIS A 323 6.36 -6.07 3.44
N ALA A 324 5.88 -6.65 4.54
CA ALA A 324 5.51 -8.06 4.55
C ALA A 324 4.33 -8.42 3.64
N THR A 325 3.41 -7.48 3.42
CA THR A 325 2.32 -7.69 2.47
C THR A 325 2.79 -7.59 1.02
N ALA A 326 3.60 -6.58 0.70
CA ALA A 326 3.95 -6.24 -0.67
C ALA A 326 5.12 -7.04 -1.21
N TYR A 327 6.16 -7.24 -0.40
CA TYR A 327 7.37 -7.97 -0.77
C TYR A 327 7.27 -9.42 -0.29
N ASP A 328 7.03 -9.66 0.99
CA ASP A 328 7.17 -11.02 1.52
C ASP A 328 6.07 -11.97 1.05
N GLY A 329 4.83 -11.46 1.05
CA GLY A 329 3.70 -12.13 0.45
C GLY A 329 3.89 -12.45 -1.04
N SER A 330 4.76 -11.71 -1.75
CA SER A 330 5.01 -11.95 -3.18
C SER A 330 5.91 -13.17 -3.44
N TYR A 331 6.82 -13.49 -2.51
CA TYR A 331 7.72 -14.65 -2.65
C TYR A 331 7.27 -15.87 -1.83
N ALA A 332 6.39 -15.70 -0.84
CA ALA A 332 6.02 -16.72 0.15
C ALA A 332 5.79 -18.12 -0.44
N ASP A 333 4.92 -18.23 -1.46
CA ASP A 333 4.63 -19.51 -2.11
C ASP A 333 5.85 -20.09 -2.85
N ARG A 334 6.61 -19.25 -3.56
CA ARG A 334 7.80 -19.68 -4.31
C ARG A 334 8.87 -20.19 -3.37
N LEU A 335 9.15 -19.45 -2.29
CA LEU A 335 10.19 -19.78 -1.33
C LEU A 335 9.83 -21.07 -0.57
N SER A 336 8.59 -21.18 -0.08
CA SER A 336 8.12 -22.36 0.65
C SER A 336 8.25 -23.64 -0.21
N VAL A 337 7.84 -23.58 -1.49
CA VAL A 337 8.01 -24.69 -2.43
C VAL A 337 9.49 -24.99 -2.71
N ALA A 338 10.32 -23.96 -2.92
CA ALA A 338 11.75 -24.14 -3.18
C ALA A 338 12.48 -24.78 -1.99
N MET A 339 12.14 -24.40 -0.77
CA MET A 339 12.70 -24.98 0.45
C MET A 339 12.24 -26.43 0.67
N ALA A 340 10.98 -26.76 0.38
CA ALA A 340 10.48 -28.14 0.46
C ALA A 340 11.17 -29.07 -0.57
N ASN A 341 11.52 -28.54 -1.74
CA ASN A 341 12.19 -29.29 -2.81
C ASN A 341 13.72 -29.34 -2.65
N ALA A 342 14.30 -28.49 -1.81
CA ALA A 342 15.70 -28.56 -1.42
C ALA A 342 15.91 -29.78 -0.50
N THR A 343 15.86 -30.97 -1.12
CA THR A 343 16.16 -32.26 -0.49
C THR A 343 17.45 -32.12 0.31
N PRO A 344 17.53 -32.64 1.56
CA PRO A 344 18.79 -32.64 2.29
C PRO A 344 19.82 -33.33 1.40
N VAL A 345 20.80 -32.59 0.90
CA VAL A 345 21.95 -33.20 0.25
C VAL A 345 22.58 -34.06 1.34
N ASP A 346 22.53 -35.38 1.14
CA ASP A 346 23.01 -36.39 2.08
C ASP A 346 24.31 -35.93 2.72
N VAL A 347 24.25 -35.74 4.03
CA VAL A 347 25.45 -35.57 4.87
C VAL A 347 26.14 -36.92 4.90
N ALA A 348 26.98 -37.16 3.89
CA ALA A 348 27.92 -38.27 3.82
C ALA A 348 29.29 -37.85 4.38
#